data_AF-A0A9D4TEH1-F1
#
_entry.id   AF-A0A9D4TEH1-F1
#
_cell.length_a   1.000
_cell.length_b   1.000
_cell.length_c   1.000
_cell.angle_alpha   90.00
_cell.angle_beta   90.00
_cell.angle_gamma   90.00
#
_symmetry.space_group_name_H-M   'P 1'
#
loop_
_entity.id
_entity.type
_entity.pdbx_description
1 polymer ?
#
loop_
_entity_poly.entity_id
_entity_poly.type
_entity_poly.pdbx_seq_one_letter_code
_entity_poly.pdbx_strand_id
1 'polypeptide(L)'
;MTSYDKEIDRLQGLVLDALRQHTLPEAVAQQLVHASFPDAVVSVSPPAFKPLPAAQQEQLTNALHAAAAQLLADAKAAGQQVMQYKLEPGREQAAVAELLDAVLWLAPQTPSPLDIGLPAQLLEQITEGASVQECEGVFVYLDSRTATFKSPAFAEMRCKNTLLRTCNMLLKRLSKSANAMLCGRILLFLAKLLPLTERSGVNLGGSFNTDNATPVEDVQETFFSNPQVALQPGKWGEVSRDIKRVLDKFRLEKVTVGESAAVASLRDATFRRHFLLQCLVLMQWCERPRQKDKAGLRAKLLEDMQELRARVYASLESTPDKGPQFAAAIRHLMQARPRLCCLGGQLGGLEAKARALQHRCSGRPEPPAGQSQLT
;
A
#
# COMPACT_ATOMS: atom_id res chain seq x y z
N MET A 1 -13.81 -11.99 -38.66
CA MET A 1 -14.58 -11.14 -37.72
C MET A 1 -15.99 -11.66 -37.65
N THR A 2 -16.40 -12.06 -36.45
CA THR A 2 -17.76 -12.52 -36.15
C THR A 2 -18.74 -11.34 -36.17
N SER A 3 -20.06 -11.60 -36.14
CA SER A 3 -21.06 -10.53 -35.97
C SER A 3 -20.88 -9.80 -34.64
N TYR A 4 -20.34 -10.48 -33.63
CA TYR A 4 -20.08 -9.89 -32.31
C TYR A 4 -18.90 -8.92 -32.38
N ASP A 5 -17.78 -9.31 -33.00
CA ASP A 5 -16.59 -8.45 -33.12
C ASP A 5 -16.92 -7.13 -33.85
N LYS A 6 -17.72 -7.21 -34.93
CA LYS A 6 -18.18 -6.02 -35.66
C LYS A 6 -19.00 -5.07 -34.79
N GLU A 7 -19.79 -5.62 -33.86
CA GLU A 7 -20.58 -4.82 -32.94
C GLU A 7 -19.68 -4.15 -31.88
N ILE A 8 -18.67 -4.86 -31.37
CA ILE A 8 -17.67 -4.27 -30.48
C ILE A 8 -16.91 -3.14 -31.17
N ASP A 9 -16.48 -3.33 -32.42
CA ASP A 9 -15.79 -2.28 -33.19
C ASP A 9 -16.69 -1.06 -33.43
N ARG A 10 -17.98 -1.30 -33.74
CA ARG A 10 -18.97 -0.22 -33.89
C ARG A 10 -19.11 0.57 -32.59
N LEU A 11 -19.33 -0.12 -31.47
CA LEU A 11 -19.48 0.50 -30.16
C LEU A 11 -18.19 1.23 -29.73
N GLN A 12 -17.02 0.64 -29.96
CA GLN A 12 -15.72 1.27 -29.70
C GLN A 12 -15.58 2.59 -30.46
N GLY A 13 -15.97 2.62 -31.75
CA GLY A 13 -15.97 3.84 -32.55
C GLY A 13 -16.83 4.94 -31.91
N LEU A 14 -18.04 4.59 -31.44
CA LEU A 14 -18.93 5.51 -30.75
C LEU A 14 -18.36 6.03 -29.43
N VAL A 15 -17.65 5.20 -28.67
CA VAL A 15 -16.94 5.64 -27.45
C VAL A 15 -15.91 6.72 -27.79
N LEU A 16 -15.09 6.49 -28.82
CA LEU A 16 -14.07 7.44 -29.24
C LEU A 16 -14.68 8.74 -29.80
N ASP A 17 -15.80 8.64 -30.53
CA ASP A 17 -16.52 9.81 -31.03
C ASP A 17 -17.13 10.66 -29.91
N ALA A 18 -17.72 10.02 -28.88
CA ALA A 18 -18.23 10.73 -27.71
C ALA A 18 -17.12 11.49 -26.97
N LEU A 19 -15.93 10.88 -26.86
CA LEU A 19 -14.75 11.54 -26.31
C LEU A 19 -14.31 12.72 -27.17
N ARG A 20 -14.39 12.65 -28.51
CA ARG A 20 -14.04 13.79 -29.39
C ARG A 20 -15.03 14.95 -29.30
N GLN A 21 -16.29 14.67 -28.99
CA GLN A 21 -17.35 15.68 -28.97
C GLN A 21 -17.51 16.41 -27.64
N HIS A 22 -17.19 15.74 -26.52
CA HIS A 22 -17.42 16.28 -25.17
C HIS A 22 -16.18 16.13 -24.27
N THR A 23 -16.10 16.96 -23.23
CA THR A 23 -15.03 16.92 -22.21
C THR A 23 -15.59 16.67 -20.81
N LEU A 24 -16.85 17.03 -20.55
CA LEU A 24 -17.50 16.80 -19.27
C LEU A 24 -17.84 15.31 -19.11
N PRO A 25 -17.48 14.67 -17.98
CA PRO A 25 -17.69 13.23 -17.78
C PRO A 25 -19.14 12.78 -17.98
N GLU A 26 -20.10 13.57 -17.48
CA GLU A 26 -21.53 13.29 -17.64
C GLU A 26 -21.99 13.36 -19.10
N ALA A 27 -21.51 14.34 -19.87
CA ALA A 27 -21.86 14.51 -21.27
C ALA A 27 -21.27 13.39 -22.12
N VAL A 28 -20.01 13.03 -21.88
CA VAL A 28 -19.36 11.87 -22.53
C VAL A 28 -20.13 10.59 -22.23
N ALA A 29 -20.44 10.33 -20.95
CA ALA A 29 -21.14 9.12 -20.53
C ALA A 29 -22.55 9.02 -21.11
N GLN A 30 -23.33 10.10 -21.07
CA GLN A 30 -24.68 10.13 -21.64
C GLN A 30 -24.65 9.93 -23.15
N GLN A 31 -23.76 10.63 -23.86
CA GLN A 31 -23.63 10.51 -25.31
C GLN A 31 -23.20 9.11 -25.72
N LEU A 32 -22.26 8.51 -24.99
CA LEU A 32 -21.82 7.14 -25.20
C LEU A 32 -22.97 6.13 -25.08
N VAL A 33 -23.78 6.21 -24.02
CA VAL A 33 -24.93 5.32 -23.84
C VAL A 33 -26.00 5.60 -24.90
N HIS A 34 -26.32 6.87 -25.16
CA HIS A 34 -27.32 7.27 -26.15
C HIS A 34 -26.96 6.78 -27.56
N ALA A 35 -25.71 6.97 -28.00
CA ALA A 35 -25.26 6.54 -29.30
C ALA A 35 -25.19 5.00 -29.42
N SER A 36 -24.85 4.32 -28.33
CA SER A 36 -24.76 2.86 -28.28
C SER A 36 -26.15 2.20 -28.29
N PHE A 37 -27.04 2.69 -27.43
CA PHE A 37 -28.38 2.15 -27.15
C PHE A 37 -29.37 3.32 -26.92
N PRO A 38 -29.96 3.90 -27.98
CA PRO A 38 -30.83 5.08 -27.87
C PRO A 38 -32.00 4.89 -26.90
N ASP A 39 -32.61 3.71 -26.89
CA ASP A 39 -33.76 3.38 -26.03
C ASP A 39 -33.43 3.31 -24.53
N ALA A 40 -32.14 3.26 -24.19
CA ALA A 40 -31.64 3.15 -22.83
C ALA A 40 -31.56 4.51 -22.11
N VAL A 41 -31.56 5.63 -22.83
CA VAL A 41 -31.58 6.97 -22.22
C VAL A 41 -33.02 7.48 -22.12
N VAL A 42 -33.48 7.70 -20.89
CA VAL A 42 -34.86 8.15 -20.61
C VAL A 42 -34.94 9.67 -20.55
N SER A 43 -33.93 10.30 -19.95
CA SER A 43 -33.85 11.75 -19.78
C SER A 43 -32.40 12.18 -19.74
N VAL A 44 -32.11 13.32 -20.38
CA VAL A 44 -30.79 13.96 -20.41
C VAL A 44 -30.60 14.86 -19.18
N SER A 45 -31.68 15.45 -18.65
CA SER A 45 -31.64 16.29 -17.46
C SER A 45 -32.97 16.22 -16.68
N PRO A 46 -33.00 15.58 -15.49
CA PRO A 46 -31.91 14.84 -14.86
C PRO A 46 -31.55 13.56 -15.64
N PRO A 47 -30.30 13.09 -15.60
CA PRO A 47 -29.90 11.85 -16.26
C PRO A 47 -30.69 10.66 -15.70
N ALA A 48 -31.34 9.92 -16.59
CA ALA A 48 -32.07 8.71 -16.24
C ALA A 48 -31.86 7.65 -17.33
N PHE A 49 -31.58 6.42 -16.89
CA PHE A 49 -31.29 5.30 -17.77
C PHE A 49 -32.29 4.16 -17.56
N LYS A 50 -32.49 3.31 -18.57
CA LYS A 50 -33.13 2.00 -18.44
C LYS A 50 -32.08 0.93 -18.18
N PRO A 51 -32.43 -0.18 -17.50
CA PRO A 51 -31.51 -1.30 -17.35
C PRO A 51 -31.19 -1.89 -18.73
N LEU A 52 -29.91 -2.07 -19.01
CA LEU A 52 -29.46 -2.77 -20.21
C LEU A 52 -29.59 -4.29 -20.00
N PRO A 53 -29.97 -5.07 -21.02
CA PRO A 53 -29.81 -6.51 -21.04
C PRO A 53 -28.34 -6.90 -20.80
N ALA A 54 -28.10 -8.03 -20.13
CA ALA A 54 -26.76 -8.50 -19.79
C ALA A 54 -25.81 -8.57 -21.00
N ALA A 55 -26.32 -8.99 -22.17
CA ALA A 55 -25.54 -9.02 -23.41
C ALA A 55 -25.09 -7.63 -23.88
N GLN A 56 -25.96 -6.61 -23.78
CA GLN A 56 -25.61 -5.23 -24.15
C GLN A 56 -24.64 -4.61 -23.15
N GLN A 57 -24.80 -4.90 -21.87
CA GLN A 57 -23.86 -4.48 -20.83
C GLN A 57 -22.47 -5.09 -21.04
N GLU A 58 -22.40 -6.38 -21.39
CA GLU A 58 -21.15 -7.07 -21.74
C GLU A 58 -20.51 -6.49 -23.00
N GLN A 59 -21.28 -6.26 -24.06
CA GLN A 59 -20.80 -5.62 -25.29
C GLN A 59 -20.23 -4.23 -25.03
N LEU A 60 -20.93 -3.41 -24.25
CA LEU A 60 -20.47 -2.07 -23.87
C LEU A 60 -19.18 -2.12 -23.05
N THR A 61 -19.11 -3.05 -22.11
CA THR A 61 -17.91 -3.29 -21.29
C THR A 61 -16.70 -3.63 -22.16
N ASN A 62 -16.87 -4.56 -23.10
CA ASN A 62 -15.80 -4.96 -24.01
C ASN A 62 -15.40 -3.84 -24.98
N ALA A 63 -16.36 -3.04 -25.45
CA ALA A 63 -16.09 -1.86 -26.27
C ALA A 63 -15.29 -0.78 -25.50
N LEU A 64 -15.58 -0.57 -24.21
CA LEU A 64 -14.82 0.33 -23.34
C LEU A 64 -13.37 -0.15 -23.12
N HIS A 65 -13.17 -1.47 -22.91
CA HIS A 65 -11.85 -2.08 -22.84
C HIS A 65 -11.06 -1.92 -24.15
N ALA A 66 -11.73 -2.13 -25.30
CA ALA A 66 -11.14 -1.92 -26.62
C ALA A 66 -10.78 -0.45 -26.87
N ALA A 67 -11.64 0.49 -26.48
CA ALA A 67 -11.36 1.92 -26.58
C ALA A 67 -10.15 2.32 -25.72
N ALA A 68 -10.07 1.84 -24.47
CA ALA A 68 -8.91 2.05 -23.61
C ALA A 68 -7.61 1.49 -24.24
N ALA A 69 -7.67 0.30 -24.86
CA ALA A 69 -6.53 -0.29 -25.56
C ALA A 69 -6.10 0.54 -26.78
N GLN A 70 -7.06 1.07 -27.55
CA GLN A 70 -6.77 1.95 -28.68
C GLN A 70 -6.12 3.26 -28.22
N LEU A 71 -6.64 3.91 -27.17
CA LEU A 71 -6.05 5.13 -26.64
C LEU A 71 -4.62 4.92 -26.13
N LEU A 72 -4.31 3.77 -25.53
CA LEU A 72 -2.94 3.39 -25.17
C LEU A 72 -2.04 3.26 -26.41
N ALA A 73 -2.54 2.61 -27.46
CA ALA A 73 -1.80 2.43 -28.70
C ALA A 73 -1.55 3.76 -29.42
N ASP A 74 -2.55 4.64 -29.45
CA ASP A 74 -2.47 5.97 -30.06
C ASP A 74 -1.52 6.89 -29.29
N ALA A 75 -1.56 6.88 -27.96
CA ALA A 75 -0.62 7.60 -27.11
C ALA A 75 0.82 7.20 -27.43
N LYS A 76 1.07 5.89 -27.52
CA LYS A 76 2.37 5.34 -27.88
C LYS A 76 2.80 5.71 -29.30
N ALA A 77 1.89 5.65 -30.26
CA ALA A 77 2.15 6.03 -31.65
C ALA A 77 2.48 7.53 -31.79
N ALA A 78 1.83 8.37 -30.99
CA ALA A 78 2.08 9.81 -30.92
C ALA A 78 3.33 10.17 -30.10
N GLY A 79 3.97 9.21 -29.43
CA GLY A 79 5.09 9.46 -28.51
C GLY A 79 4.70 10.30 -27.29
N GLN A 80 3.41 10.34 -26.94
CA GLN A 80 2.89 11.06 -25.78
C GLN A 80 2.72 10.12 -24.59
N GLN A 81 2.85 10.65 -23.37
CA GLN A 81 2.55 9.86 -22.19
C GLN A 81 1.06 9.53 -22.15
N VAL A 82 0.69 8.31 -21.75
CA VAL A 82 -0.71 7.82 -21.71
C VAL A 82 -1.67 8.80 -21.02
N MET A 83 -1.28 9.34 -19.85
CA MET A 83 -2.12 10.29 -19.09
C MET A 83 -1.99 11.76 -19.55
N GLN A 84 -1.30 12.00 -20.65
CA GLN A 84 -1.17 13.31 -21.30
C GLN A 84 -1.66 13.28 -22.76
N TYR A 85 -1.93 12.10 -23.31
CA TYR A 85 -2.37 11.93 -24.68
C TYR A 85 -3.72 12.59 -24.92
N LYS A 86 -3.78 13.40 -25.98
CA LYS A 86 -4.98 14.15 -26.39
C LYS A 86 -5.45 13.65 -27.75
N LEU A 87 -6.76 13.39 -27.85
CA LEU A 87 -7.41 12.98 -29.10
C LEU A 87 -7.28 14.04 -30.19
N GLU A 88 -7.36 15.33 -29.82
CA GLU A 88 -7.30 16.45 -30.74
C GLU A 88 -6.39 17.58 -30.22
N PRO A 89 -5.66 18.27 -31.10
CA PRO A 89 -4.86 19.44 -30.73
C PRO A 89 -5.78 20.58 -30.24
N GLY A 90 -5.52 21.08 -29.02
CA GLY A 90 -6.31 22.15 -28.39
C GLY A 90 -7.15 21.71 -27.20
N ARG A 91 -7.32 20.40 -26.97
CA ARG A 91 -7.93 19.89 -25.73
C ARG A 91 -7.03 20.10 -24.52
N GLU A 92 -7.63 20.30 -23.34
CA GLU A 92 -6.88 20.45 -22.10
C GLU A 92 -6.66 19.11 -21.41
N GLN A 93 -7.70 18.27 -21.34
CA GLN A 93 -7.68 16.98 -20.65
C GLN A 93 -7.15 15.85 -21.54
N ALA A 94 -6.59 14.82 -20.90
CA ALA A 94 -6.11 13.63 -21.58
C ALA A 94 -7.27 12.67 -21.87
N ALA A 95 -7.26 12.05 -23.05
CA ALA A 95 -8.32 11.17 -23.54
C ALA A 95 -8.60 9.99 -22.60
N VAL A 96 -7.54 9.38 -22.05
CA VAL A 96 -7.67 8.27 -21.10
C VAL A 96 -8.30 8.73 -19.79
N ALA A 97 -7.98 9.93 -19.32
CA ALA A 97 -8.58 10.49 -18.11
C ALA A 97 -10.08 10.80 -18.32
N GLU A 98 -10.44 11.37 -19.47
CA GLU A 98 -11.84 11.63 -19.84
C GLU A 98 -12.66 10.33 -19.90
N LEU A 99 -12.11 9.28 -20.52
CA LEU A 99 -12.75 7.95 -20.58
C LEU A 99 -12.97 7.38 -19.17
N LEU A 100 -11.94 7.40 -18.33
CA LEU A 100 -12.02 6.87 -16.98
C LEU A 100 -13.00 7.68 -16.12
N ASP A 101 -13.00 9.01 -16.22
CA ASP A 101 -13.93 9.87 -15.48
C ASP A 101 -15.38 9.65 -15.94
N ALA A 102 -15.63 9.46 -17.24
CA ALA A 102 -16.96 9.16 -17.78
C ALA A 102 -17.48 7.82 -17.26
N VAL A 103 -16.66 6.77 -17.27
CA VAL A 103 -17.01 5.45 -16.75
C VAL A 103 -17.21 5.49 -15.23
N LEU A 104 -16.37 6.25 -14.51
CA LEU A 104 -16.50 6.46 -13.07
C LEU A 104 -17.79 7.20 -12.69
N TRP A 105 -18.26 8.11 -13.54
CA TRP A 105 -19.53 8.81 -13.37
C TRP A 105 -20.74 7.93 -13.71
N LEU A 106 -20.62 7.06 -14.72
CA LEU A 106 -21.71 6.22 -15.22
C LEU A 106 -21.95 4.97 -14.36
N ALA A 107 -20.90 4.37 -13.82
CA ALA A 107 -20.99 3.16 -13.01
C ALA A 107 -21.94 3.24 -11.77
N PRO A 108 -22.02 4.35 -11.01
CA PRO A 108 -22.89 4.46 -9.84
C PRO A 108 -24.34 4.87 -10.16
N GLN A 109 -24.70 5.06 -11.44
CA GLN A 109 -26.06 5.45 -11.82
C GLN A 109 -27.07 4.35 -11.46
N THR A 110 -28.34 4.71 -11.25
CA THR A 110 -29.40 3.75 -10.91
C THR A 110 -30.60 3.94 -11.84
N PRO A 111 -30.94 2.93 -12.69
CA PRO A 111 -30.21 1.69 -12.94
C PRO A 111 -28.85 1.93 -13.63
N SER A 112 -27.85 1.11 -13.33
CA SER A 112 -26.51 1.28 -13.90
C SER A 112 -26.39 0.61 -15.27
N PRO A 113 -25.93 1.33 -16.31
CA PRO A 113 -25.61 0.72 -17.60
C PRO A 113 -24.32 -0.11 -17.59
N LEU A 114 -23.51 -0.03 -16.52
CA LEU A 114 -22.18 -0.64 -16.43
C LEU A 114 -22.01 -1.47 -15.16
N ASP A 115 -21.04 -2.40 -15.16
CA ASP A 115 -20.60 -3.03 -13.92
C ASP A 115 -19.86 -2.01 -13.04
N ILE A 116 -20.16 -2.01 -11.74
CA ILE A 116 -19.58 -1.06 -10.77
C ILE A 116 -18.06 -1.21 -10.62
N GLY A 117 -17.50 -2.38 -10.93
CA GLY A 117 -16.07 -2.67 -10.89
C GLY A 117 -15.32 -2.22 -12.15
N LEU A 118 -16.01 -1.89 -13.24
CA LEU A 118 -15.40 -1.55 -14.52
C LEU A 118 -14.41 -0.36 -14.46
N PRO A 119 -14.67 0.74 -13.74
CA PRO A 119 -13.70 1.84 -13.64
C PRO A 119 -12.34 1.38 -13.08
N ALA A 120 -12.36 0.49 -12.09
CA ALA A 120 -11.13 -0.05 -11.51
C ALA A 120 -10.44 -1.03 -12.49
N GLN A 121 -11.20 -1.84 -13.24
CA GLN A 121 -10.65 -2.76 -14.24
C GLN A 121 -9.99 -2.02 -15.40
N LEU A 122 -10.60 -0.93 -15.89
CA LEU A 122 -9.99 -0.08 -16.92
C LEU A 122 -8.72 0.59 -16.42
N LEU A 123 -8.73 1.14 -15.20
CA LEU A 123 -7.52 1.73 -14.61
C LEU A 123 -6.38 0.71 -14.51
N GLU A 124 -6.71 -0.53 -14.18
CA GLU A 124 -5.76 -1.62 -14.11
C GLU A 124 -5.18 -1.97 -15.49
N GLN A 125 -6.02 -2.10 -16.52
CA GLN A 125 -5.56 -2.28 -17.90
C GLN A 125 -4.65 -1.14 -18.36
N ILE A 126 -5.04 0.11 -18.08
CA ILE A 126 -4.22 1.30 -18.40
C ILE A 126 -2.88 1.23 -17.67
N THR A 127 -2.88 0.82 -16.41
CA THR A 127 -1.65 0.64 -15.63
C THR A 127 -0.76 -0.45 -16.22
N GLU A 128 -1.34 -1.58 -16.63
CA GLU A 128 -0.66 -2.70 -17.29
C GLU A 128 0.00 -2.28 -18.61
N GLY A 129 -0.68 -1.44 -19.41
CA GLY A 129 -0.18 -0.93 -20.68
C GLY A 129 0.82 0.23 -20.57
N ALA A 130 0.80 0.99 -19.48
CA ALA A 130 1.72 2.11 -19.25
C ALA A 130 3.16 1.62 -19.02
N SER A 131 4.17 2.41 -19.39
CA SER A 131 5.58 2.18 -19.06
C SER A 131 5.94 2.62 -17.63
N VAL A 132 7.15 2.29 -17.16
CA VAL A 132 7.62 2.66 -15.81
C VAL A 132 7.64 4.19 -15.60
N GLN A 133 7.96 4.95 -16.64
CA GLN A 133 8.02 6.41 -16.59
C GLN A 133 6.62 7.05 -16.47
N GLU A 134 5.59 6.35 -16.95
CA GLU A 134 4.21 6.84 -16.96
C GLU A 134 3.41 6.45 -15.71
N CYS A 135 3.92 5.51 -14.92
CA CYS A 135 3.31 5.06 -13.66
C CYS A 135 2.99 6.22 -12.70
N GLU A 136 3.81 7.28 -12.69
CA GLU A 136 3.54 8.46 -11.86
C GLU A 136 2.27 9.19 -12.31
N GLY A 137 2.09 9.40 -13.62
CA GLY A 137 0.89 10.06 -14.16
C GLY A 137 -0.39 9.26 -13.87
N VAL A 138 -0.32 7.94 -14.03
CA VAL A 138 -1.44 7.04 -13.69
C VAL A 138 -1.77 7.12 -12.20
N PHE A 139 -0.75 7.13 -11.33
CA PHE A 139 -0.96 7.25 -9.89
C PHE A 139 -1.52 8.61 -9.49
N VAL A 140 -1.05 9.72 -10.09
CA VAL A 140 -1.59 11.06 -9.83
C VAL A 140 -3.09 11.13 -10.14
N TYR A 141 -3.51 10.53 -11.25
CA TYR A 141 -4.93 10.40 -11.57
C TYR A 141 -5.68 9.61 -10.48
N LEU A 142 -5.20 8.42 -10.12
CA LEU A 142 -5.82 7.59 -9.08
C LEU A 142 -5.93 8.33 -7.73
N ASP A 143 -4.85 8.97 -7.28
CA ASP A 143 -4.77 9.69 -6.00
C ASP A 143 -5.79 10.86 -5.98
N SER A 144 -5.97 11.56 -7.09
CA SER A 144 -6.94 12.65 -7.19
C SER A 144 -8.42 12.18 -7.15
N ARG A 145 -8.71 10.92 -7.52
CA ARG A 145 -10.05 10.31 -7.48
C ARG A 145 -10.27 9.45 -6.22
N THR A 146 -9.38 9.52 -5.23
CA THR A 146 -9.49 8.76 -3.96
C THR A 146 -10.84 8.95 -3.28
N ALA A 147 -11.39 10.17 -3.27
CA ALA A 147 -12.68 10.45 -2.62
C ALA A 147 -13.84 9.68 -3.30
N THR A 148 -13.83 9.61 -4.63
CA THR A 148 -14.83 8.89 -5.42
C THR A 148 -14.75 7.39 -5.17
N PHE A 149 -13.55 6.79 -5.23
CA PHE A 149 -13.37 5.36 -4.95
C PHE A 149 -13.65 4.97 -3.50
N LYS A 150 -13.61 5.93 -2.55
CA LYS A 150 -14.02 5.73 -1.16
C LYS A 150 -15.52 5.86 -0.93
N SER A 151 -16.26 6.40 -1.89
CA SER A 151 -17.70 6.60 -1.72
C SER A 151 -18.41 5.26 -1.52
N PRO A 152 -19.59 5.25 -0.87
CA PRO A 152 -20.37 4.03 -0.66
C PRO A 152 -20.68 3.26 -1.94
N ALA A 153 -20.82 3.96 -3.07
CA ALA A 153 -21.08 3.36 -4.38
C ALA A 153 -19.96 2.43 -4.85
N PHE A 154 -18.71 2.70 -4.48
CA PHE A 154 -17.54 1.90 -4.85
C PHE A 154 -16.97 1.09 -3.67
N ALA A 155 -17.72 1.00 -2.55
CA ALA A 155 -17.26 0.31 -1.36
C ALA A 155 -17.21 -1.23 -1.50
N GLU A 156 -17.68 -1.77 -2.63
CA GLU A 156 -17.63 -3.19 -2.95
C GLU A 156 -16.21 -3.78 -2.90
N MET A 157 -16.13 -5.03 -2.44
CA MET A 157 -14.87 -5.76 -2.30
C MET A 157 -14.12 -5.90 -3.63
N ARG A 158 -14.86 -6.04 -4.75
CA ARG A 158 -14.26 -6.20 -6.09
C ARG A 158 -13.45 -4.98 -6.49
N CYS A 159 -14.02 -3.77 -6.40
CA CYS A 159 -13.32 -2.52 -6.72
C CYS A 159 -12.06 -2.34 -5.86
N LYS A 160 -12.16 -2.60 -4.54
CA LYS A 160 -11.02 -2.52 -3.61
C LYS A 160 -9.90 -3.49 -3.96
N ASN A 161 -10.24 -4.74 -4.28
CA ASN A 161 -9.26 -5.77 -4.64
C ASN A 161 -8.52 -5.42 -5.95
N THR A 162 -9.25 -4.93 -6.95
CA THR A 162 -8.69 -4.46 -8.21
C THR A 162 -7.71 -3.29 -7.99
N LEU A 163 -8.10 -2.28 -7.21
CA LEU A 163 -7.21 -1.16 -6.87
C LEU A 163 -5.98 -1.60 -6.06
N LEU A 164 -6.15 -2.54 -5.13
CA LEU A 164 -5.03 -3.14 -4.39
C LEU A 164 -4.08 -3.89 -5.32
N ARG A 165 -4.60 -4.67 -6.27
CA ARG A 165 -3.82 -5.36 -7.29
C ARG A 165 -3.04 -4.36 -8.14
N THR A 166 -3.70 -3.32 -8.64
CA THR A 166 -3.10 -2.24 -9.43
C THR A 166 -1.96 -1.55 -8.67
N CYS A 167 -2.17 -1.17 -7.40
CA CYS A 167 -1.13 -0.53 -6.58
C CYS A 167 0.06 -1.47 -6.31
N ASN A 168 -0.19 -2.75 -6.04
CA ASN A 168 0.86 -3.75 -5.86
C ASN A 168 1.66 -3.98 -7.14
N MET A 169 1.02 -3.91 -8.31
CA MET A 169 1.70 -3.99 -9.60
C MET A 169 2.62 -2.78 -9.81
N LEU A 170 2.16 -1.57 -9.48
CA LEU A 170 3.00 -0.37 -9.49
C LEU A 170 4.22 -0.54 -8.56
N LEU A 171 4.02 -0.96 -7.31
CA LEU A 171 5.10 -1.17 -6.34
C LEU A 171 6.14 -2.21 -6.78
N LYS A 172 5.72 -3.24 -7.54
CA LYS A 172 6.64 -4.25 -8.10
C LYS A 172 7.44 -3.74 -9.29
N ARG A 173 6.86 -2.86 -10.10
CA ARG A 173 7.48 -2.31 -11.32
C ARG A 173 8.40 -1.12 -11.04
N LEU A 174 8.13 -0.37 -9.97
CA LEU A 174 8.91 0.80 -9.58
C LEU A 174 10.18 0.37 -8.82
N SER A 175 11.31 0.98 -9.18
CA SER A 175 12.55 0.81 -8.40
C SER A 175 12.40 1.41 -7.00
N LYS A 176 12.74 0.63 -5.97
CA LYS A 176 12.65 1.06 -4.57
C LYS A 176 13.65 2.18 -4.22
N SER A 177 14.74 2.32 -4.97
CA SER A 177 15.73 3.38 -4.79
C SER A 177 15.45 4.60 -5.65
N ALA A 178 15.18 4.41 -6.95
CA ALA A 178 14.96 5.53 -7.87
C ALA A 178 13.58 6.20 -7.69
N ASN A 179 12.55 5.42 -7.34
CA ASN A 179 11.16 5.89 -7.25
C ASN A 179 10.65 5.87 -5.80
N ALA A 180 11.53 6.03 -4.82
CA ALA A 180 11.21 5.91 -3.39
C ALA A 180 10.02 6.80 -2.96
N MET A 181 9.96 8.04 -3.48
CA MET A 181 8.87 8.98 -3.20
C MET A 181 7.52 8.49 -3.73
N LEU A 182 7.47 7.99 -4.97
CA LEU A 182 6.24 7.46 -5.56
C LEU A 182 5.77 6.20 -4.84
N CYS A 183 6.69 5.28 -4.52
CA CYS A 183 6.38 4.10 -3.70
C CYS A 183 5.78 4.50 -2.34
N GLY A 184 6.35 5.52 -1.68
CA GLY A 184 5.81 6.07 -0.44
C GLY A 184 4.39 6.63 -0.59
N ARG A 185 4.12 7.37 -1.67
CA ARG A 185 2.77 7.89 -1.97
C ARG A 185 1.76 6.77 -2.24
N ILE A 186 2.14 5.73 -2.97
CA ILE A 186 1.29 4.54 -3.21
C ILE A 186 0.96 3.83 -1.91
N LEU A 187 1.95 3.63 -1.03
CA LEU A 187 1.71 3.02 0.29
C LEU A 187 0.78 3.87 1.17
N LEU A 188 0.93 5.20 1.13
CA LEU A 188 0.02 6.12 1.82
C LEU A 188 -1.40 6.08 1.23
N PHE A 189 -1.53 5.97 -0.09
CA PHE A 189 -2.82 5.81 -0.76
C PHE A 189 -3.51 4.51 -0.34
N LEU A 190 -2.79 3.38 -0.35
CA LEU A 190 -3.33 2.09 0.11
C LEU A 190 -3.79 2.14 1.57
N ALA A 191 -2.99 2.75 2.45
CA ALA A 191 -3.36 2.93 3.85
C ALA A 191 -4.58 3.85 4.05
N LYS A 192 -4.86 4.75 3.10
CA LYS A 192 -6.06 5.59 3.10
C LYS A 192 -7.27 4.82 2.56
N LEU A 193 -7.11 4.06 1.48
CA LEU A 193 -8.20 3.37 0.77
C LEU A 193 -8.75 2.18 1.57
N LEU A 194 -7.86 1.45 2.23
CA LEU A 194 -8.17 0.23 2.96
C LEU A 194 -8.33 0.53 4.46
N PRO A 195 -9.45 0.13 5.10
CA PRO A 195 -9.61 0.27 6.54
C PRO A 195 -8.45 -0.42 7.30
N LEU A 196 -8.02 0.14 8.43
CA LEU A 196 -6.96 -0.44 9.28
C LEU A 196 -7.30 -1.85 9.81
N THR A 197 -8.56 -2.26 9.72
CA THR A 197 -9.07 -3.57 10.09
C THR A 197 -8.96 -4.59 8.95
N GLU A 198 -8.54 -4.19 7.76
CA GLU A 198 -8.41 -5.09 6.64
C GLU A 198 -7.19 -6.01 6.83
N ARG A 199 -7.41 -7.31 6.64
CA ARG A 199 -6.37 -8.34 6.80
C ARG A 199 -5.18 -8.15 5.86
N SER A 200 -5.38 -7.52 4.70
CA SER A 200 -4.34 -7.24 3.71
C SER A 200 -3.34 -6.17 4.18
N GLY A 201 -3.77 -5.25 5.05
CA GLY A 201 -2.94 -4.15 5.58
C GLY A 201 -2.07 -4.56 6.78
N VAL A 202 -2.16 -5.81 7.23
CA VAL A 202 -1.43 -6.32 8.39
C VAL A 202 -0.59 -7.54 8.01
N ASN A 203 0.68 -7.54 8.41
CA ASN A 203 1.55 -8.70 8.23
C ASN A 203 1.23 -9.79 9.27
N LEU A 204 0.12 -10.51 9.08
CA LEU A 204 -0.34 -11.58 9.98
C LEU A 204 0.65 -12.72 10.06
N GLY A 205 1.28 -13.03 8.93
CA GLY A 205 2.36 -13.99 8.83
C GLY A 205 3.65 -13.51 9.47
N GLY A 206 3.76 -12.21 9.80
CA GLY A 206 4.94 -11.54 10.36
C GLY A 206 6.24 -11.91 9.63
N SER A 207 6.15 -12.22 8.35
CA SER A 207 7.29 -12.61 7.52
C SER A 207 8.14 -11.38 7.27
N PHE A 208 9.46 -11.51 7.41
CA PHE A 208 10.37 -10.45 7.02
C PHE A 208 10.45 -10.40 5.50
N ASN A 209 10.59 -9.19 4.95
CA ASN A 209 10.83 -9.02 3.51
C ASN A 209 12.30 -9.33 3.22
N THR A 210 12.58 -10.49 2.64
CA THR A 210 13.93 -10.94 2.27
C THR A 210 14.35 -10.49 0.86
N ASP A 211 13.42 -9.92 0.08
CA ASP A 211 13.66 -9.58 -1.33
C ASP A 211 14.50 -8.31 -1.51
N ASN A 212 14.68 -7.53 -0.44
CA ASN A 212 15.59 -6.38 -0.42
C ASN A 212 17.03 -6.83 -0.16
N ALA A 213 17.56 -7.69 -1.04
CA ALA A 213 18.98 -7.99 -1.07
C ALA A 213 19.68 -6.88 -1.86
N THR A 214 20.53 -6.10 -1.20
CA THR A 214 21.56 -5.36 -1.92
C THR A 214 22.67 -6.38 -2.19
N PRO A 215 23.04 -6.68 -3.45
CA PRO A 215 24.17 -7.55 -3.73
C PRO A 215 25.44 -6.84 -3.27
N VAL A 216 25.77 -7.02 -2.00
CA VAL A 216 27.06 -6.66 -1.41
C VAL A 216 27.83 -7.98 -1.33
N GLU A 217 29.09 -7.97 -1.77
CA GLU A 217 29.97 -9.14 -1.76
C GLU A 217 29.88 -9.91 -0.43
N ASP A 218 29.58 -11.21 -0.51
CA ASP A 218 29.61 -12.24 0.54
C ASP A 218 29.44 -11.77 2.00
N VAL A 219 28.36 -11.03 2.30
CA VAL A 219 27.96 -10.78 3.69
C VAL A 219 27.09 -11.94 4.15
N GLN A 220 27.64 -12.79 5.02
CA GLN A 220 26.86 -13.84 5.72
C GLN A 220 25.59 -13.25 6.34
N GLU A 221 24.45 -13.94 6.24
CA GLU A 221 23.20 -13.51 6.86
C GLU A 221 23.42 -13.15 8.34
N THR A 222 23.11 -11.90 8.71
CA THR A 222 23.29 -11.44 10.09
C THR A 222 22.13 -11.87 10.99
N PHE A 223 22.38 -11.97 12.30
CA PHE A 223 21.35 -12.25 13.30
C PHE A 223 20.22 -11.20 13.35
N PHE A 224 20.46 -9.98 12.84
CA PHE A 224 19.42 -8.94 12.76
C PHE A 224 18.47 -9.15 11.58
N SER A 225 18.97 -9.68 10.47
CA SER A 225 18.18 -10.03 9.28
C SER A 225 17.38 -11.32 9.47
N ASN A 226 17.89 -12.25 10.28
CA ASN A 226 17.22 -13.53 10.57
C ASN A 226 17.23 -13.83 12.08
N PRO A 227 16.31 -13.22 12.87
CA PRO A 227 16.33 -13.31 14.33
C PRO A 227 16.01 -14.72 14.86
N GLN A 228 15.40 -15.59 14.05
CA GLN A 228 15.12 -16.99 14.41
C GLN A 228 16.39 -17.78 14.69
N VAL A 229 17.48 -17.49 13.97
CA VAL A 229 18.77 -18.16 14.16
C VAL A 229 19.34 -17.91 15.56
N ALA A 230 19.07 -16.74 16.15
CA ALA A 230 19.54 -16.40 17.49
C ALA A 230 18.96 -17.30 18.60
N LEU A 231 17.82 -17.96 18.34
CA LEU A 231 17.18 -18.89 19.29
C LEU A 231 17.60 -20.35 19.10
N GLN A 232 18.43 -20.66 18.10
CA GLN A 232 18.98 -22.01 17.97
C GLN A 232 19.94 -22.32 19.13
N PRO A 233 20.06 -23.60 19.54
CA PRO A 233 20.94 -23.97 20.66
C PRO A 233 22.37 -23.45 20.49
N GLY A 234 22.86 -22.68 21.46
CA GLY A 234 24.22 -22.15 21.47
C GLY A 234 24.42 -20.84 20.70
N LYS A 235 23.52 -20.49 19.76
CA LYS A 235 23.68 -19.31 18.89
C LYS A 235 23.57 -17.98 19.62
N TRP A 236 22.71 -17.87 20.62
CA TRP A 236 22.66 -16.65 21.45
C TRP A 236 24.01 -16.33 22.12
N GLY A 237 24.80 -17.34 22.48
CA GLY A 237 26.11 -17.12 23.08
C GLY A 237 27.10 -16.45 22.12
N GLU A 238 26.95 -16.67 20.80
CA GLU A 238 27.71 -15.95 19.76
C GLU A 238 27.21 -14.49 19.69
N VAL A 239 25.89 -14.29 19.57
CA VAL A 239 25.24 -12.97 19.51
C VAL A 239 25.62 -12.09 20.71
N SER A 240 25.46 -12.61 21.92
CA SER A 240 25.73 -11.90 23.17
C SER A 240 27.21 -11.50 23.26
N ARG A 241 28.12 -12.40 22.87
CA ARG A 241 29.56 -12.12 22.86
C ARG A 241 29.92 -11.00 21.89
N ASP A 242 29.37 -11.02 20.68
CA ASP A 242 29.70 -10.04 19.66
C ASP A 242 29.10 -8.66 19.98
N ILE A 243 27.87 -8.61 20.50
CA ILE A 243 27.29 -7.35 21.00
C ILE A 243 28.14 -6.80 22.15
N LYS A 244 28.53 -7.64 23.12
CA LYS A 244 29.39 -7.19 24.26
C LYS A 244 30.70 -6.61 23.75
N ARG A 245 31.37 -7.24 22.77
CA ARG A 245 32.60 -6.71 22.13
C ARG A 245 32.39 -5.34 21.50
N VAL A 246 31.28 -5.13 20.78
CA VAL A 246 30.97 -3.83 20.15
C VAL A 246 30.69 -2.77 21.22
N LEU A 247 29.96 -3.11 22.28
CA LEU A 247 29.70 -2.19 23.40
C LEU A 247 30.99 -1.78 24.11
N ASP A 248 31.93 -2.71 24.29
CA ASP A 248 33.23 -2.42 24.89
C ASP A 248 34.05 -1.48 23.99
N LYS A 249 34.01 -1.66 22.67
CA LYS A 249 34.60 -0.72 21.71
C LYS A 249 33.96 0.67 21.77
N PHE A 250 32.63 0.76 21.83
CA PHE A 250 31.93 2.05 21.96
C PHE A 250 32.31 2.81 23.24
N ARG A 251 32.61 2.08 24.32
CA ARG A 251 33.08 2.67 25.57
C ARG A 251 34.50 3.23 25.46
N LEU A 252 35.38 2.50 24.77
CA LEU A 252 36.79 2.89 24.58
C LEU A 252 36.93 4.04 23.59
N GLU A 253 36.22 3.98 22.47
CA GLU A 253 36.21 5.02 21.46
C GLU A 253 35.08 6.01 21.78
N LYS A 254 35.36 7.10 22.50
CA LYS A 254 34.32 8.13 22.74
C LYS A 254 33.92 8.81 21.42
N VAL A 255 32.64 9.16 21.28
CA VAL A 255 32.14 9.95 20.14
C VAL A 255 32.85 11.30 20.13
N THR A 256 33.64 11.57 19.08
CA THR A 256 34.28 12.86 18.85
C THR A 256 33.48 13.63 17.80
N VAL A 257 33.10 14.87 18.10
CA VAL A 257 32.42 15.74 17.14
C VAL A 257 33.45 16.30 16.16
N GLY A 258 33.35 15.91 14.89
CA GLY A 258 34.16 16.43 13.78
C GLY A 258 35.39 15.58 13.45
N GLU A 259 35.31 14.80 12.36
CA GLU A 259 36.35 14.60 11.32
C GLU A 259 35.90 13.51 10.30
N SER A 260 36.41 13.62 9.07
CA SER A 260 35.83 13.08 7.83
C SER A 260 36.03 11.57 7.56
N ALA A 261 34.91 10.89 7.32
CA ALA A 261 34.54 10.00 6.21
C ALA A 261 35.24 8.65 5.86
N ALA A 262 36.27 8.13 6.53
CA ALA A 262 36.76 6.76 6.16
C ALA A 262 36.92 5.74 7.31
N VAL A 263 37.10 6.19 8.55
CA VAL A 263 37.13 5.33 9.77
C VAL A 263 36.02 5.73 10.76
N ALA A 264 35.06 6.55 10.30
CA ALA A 264 34.19 7.37 11.15
C ALA A 264 32.89 6.69 11.65
N SER A 265 32.51 5.51 11.15
CA SER A 265 31.19 4.92 11.46
C SER A 265 31.01 4.59 12.95
N LEU A 266 32.04 4.03 13.60
CA LEU A 266 31.96 3.67 15.02
C LEU A 266 31.89 4.89 15.94
N ARG A 267 32.37 6.07 15.52
CA ARG A 267 32.30 7.33 16.28
C ARG A 267 31.02 8.12 16.00
N ASP A 268 30.26 7.76 14.98
CA ASP A 268 28.99 8.41 14.68
C ASP A 268 27.90 8.03 15.70
N ALA A 269 27.35 9.05 16.37
CA ALA A 269 26.25 8.88 17.30
C ALA A 269 24.99 8.30 16.64
N THR A 270 24.76 8.64 15.36
CA THR A 270 23.63 8.15 14.59
C THR A 270 23.77 6.65 14.36
N PHE A 271 24.91 6.20 13.83
CA PHE A 271 25.22 4.78 13.69
C PHE A 271 25.08 4.00 15.01
N ARG A 272 25.66 4.51 16.12
CA ARG A 272 25.54 3.87 17.44
C ARG A 272 24.09 3.69 17.86
N ARG A 273 23.26 4.73 17.71
CA ARG A 273 21.82 4.66 18.05
C ARG A 273 21.08 3.63 17.20
N HIS A 274 21.38 3.55 15.90
CA HIS A 274 20.77 2.55 15.02
C HIS A 274 21.15 1.12 15.44
N PHE A 275 22.44 0.87 15.68
CA PHE A 275 22.91 -0.44 16.14
C PHE A 275 22.30 -0.84 17.48
N LEU A 276 22.34 0.06 18.48
CA LEU A 276 21.78 -0.21 19.81
C LEU A 276 20.27 -0.44 19.76
N LEU A 277 19.54 0.30 18.92
CA LEU A 277 18.11 0.07 18.70
C LEU A 277 17.85 -1.29 18.05
N GLN A 278 18.64 -1.69 17.06
CA GLN A 278 18.55 -3.02 16.45
C GLN A 278 18.79 -4.14 17.50
N CYS A 279 19.76 -3.97 18.41
CA CYS A 279 19.97 -4.90 19.54
C CYS A 279 18.72 -5.00 20.43
N LEU A 280 18.11 -3.86 20.79
CA LEU A 280 16.88 -3.84 21.61
C LEU A 280 15.71 -4.54 20.91
N VAL A 281 15.52 -4.29 19.61
CA VAL A 281 14.47 -4.94 18.80
C VAL A 281 14.70 -6.46 18.71
N LEU A 282 15.95 -6.90 18.47
CA LEU A 282 16.31 -8.32 18.45
C LEU A 282 16.02 -9.00 19.80
N MET A 283 16.47 -8.40 20.90
CA MET A 283 16.20 -8.93 22.24
C MET A 283 14.70 -9.00 22.53
N GLN A 284 13.94 -7.95 22.19
CA GLN A 284 12.49 -7.92 22.37
C GLN A 284 11.78 -9.02 21.56
N TRP A 285 12.27 -9.34 20.37
CA TRP A 285 11.77 -10.43 19.54
C TRP A 285 12.10 -11.79 20.17
N CYS A 286 13.35 -12.01 20.58
CA CYS A 286 13.85 -13.26 21.17
C CYS A 286 13.19 -13.61 22.52
N GLU A 287 12.70 -12.63 23.29
CA GLU A 287 11.97 -12.89 24.55
C GLU A 287 10.54 -13.36 24.34
N ARG A 288 9.97 -13.07 23.17
CA ARG A 288 8.58 -13.40 22.85
C ARG A 288 8.48 -14.07 21.48
N PRO A 289 9.21 -15.18 21.26
CA PRO A 289 9.17 -15.89 20.00
C PRO A 289 7.79 -16.52 19.81
N ARG A 290 7.47 -16.83 18.54
CA ARG A 290 6.22 -17.53 18.23
C ARG A 290 6.22 -18.90 18.88
N GLN A 291 5.03 -19.47 19.05
CA GLN A 291 4.83 -20.77 19.69
C GLN A 291 5.71 -21.88 19.09
N LYS A 292 5.93 -21.87 17.77
CA LYS A 292 6.82 -22.78 17.04
C LYS A 292 8.33 -22.54 17.21
N ASP A 293 8.71 -21.32 17.59
CA ASP A 293 10.11 -20.88 17.73
C ASP A 293 10.57 -20.92 19.21
N LYS A 294 9.71 -21.38 20.13
CA LYS A 294 9.96 -21.41 21.59
C LYS A 294 10.99 -22.46 22.03
N ALA A 295 11.35 -23.41 21.18
CA ALA A 295 12.15 -24.58 21.56
C ALA A 295 13.54 -24.24 22.15
N GLY A 296 14.06 -23.04 21.91
CA GLY A 296 15.36 -22.57 22.42
C GLY A 296 15.32 -21.66 23.66
N LEU A 297 14.15 -21.25 24.15
CA LEU A 297 14.04 -20.25 25.23
C LEU A 297 14.28 -20.87 26.62
N ARG A 298 15.43 -20.59 27.25
CA ARG A 298 15.81 -21.09 28.59
C ARG A 298 15.89 -19.93 29.61
N ALA A 299 15.72 -20.23 30.90
CA ALA A 299 15.81 -19.20 31.96
C ALA A 299 17.15 -18.45 31.97
N LYS A 300 18.27 -19.18 31.85
CA LYS A 300 19.62 -18.60 31.75
C LYS A 300 19.81 -17.68 30.54
N LEU A 301 19.13 -18.00 29.43
CA LEU A 301 19.15 -17.18 28.23
C LEU A 301 18.44 -15.84 28.50
N LEU A 302 17.29 -15.88 29.17
CA LEU A 302 16.54 -14.69 29.53
C LEU A 302 17.32 -13.78 30.49
N GLU A 303 18.03 -14.34 31.46
CA GLU A 303 18.90 -13.58 32.37
C GLU A 303 20.02 -12.84 31.61
N ASP A 304 20.76 -13.53 30.73
CA ASP A 304 21.81 -12.91 29.92
C ASP A 304 21.24 -11.82 29.00
N MET A 305 20.02 -12.02 28.47
CA MET A 305 19.32 -10.99 27.67
C MET A 305 18.98 -9.75 28.49
N GLN A 306 18.53 -9.89 29.73
CA GLN A 306 18.22 -8.75 30.59
C GLN A 306 19.48 -7.98 30.98
N GLU A 307 20.57 -8.68 31.30
CA GLU A 307 21.86 -8.06 31.59
C GLU A 307 22.39 -7.30 30.38
N LEU A 308 22.38 -7.93 29.20
CA LEU A 308 22.82 -7.30 27.95
C LEU A 308 21.96 -6.09 27.59
N ARG A 309 20.64 -6.18 27.79
CA ARG A 309 19.72 -5.06 27.60
C ARG A 309 20.06 -3.87 28.48
N ALA A 310 20.36 -4.10 29.77
CA ALA A 310 20.77 -3.02 30.67
C ALA A 310 22.03 -2.32 30.16
N ARG A 311 23.02 -3.08 29.68
CA ARG A 311 24.24 -2.53 29.06
C ARG A 311 23.95 -1.72 27.79
N VAL A 312 23.04 -2.20 26.93
CA VAL A 312 22.64 -1.49 25.71
C VAL A 312 21.94 -0.18 26.04
N TYR A 313 21.05 -0.15 27.04
CA TYR A 313 20.42 1.09 27.48
C TYR A 313 21.42 2.08 28.08
N ALA A 314 22.36 1.62 28.91
CA ALA A 314 23.41 2.49 29.46
C ALA A 314 24.27 3.10 28.34
N SER A 315 24.63 2.30 27.33
CA SER A 315 25.32 2.79 26.13
C SER A 315 24.49 3.84 25.37
N LEU A 316 23.18 3.62 25.22
CA LEU A 316 22.27 4.55 24.56
C LEU A 316 22.16 5.90 25.29
N GLU A 317 22.07 5.86 26.62
CA GLU A 317 22.03 7.06 27.48
C GLU A 317 23.32 7.89 27.36
N SER A 318 24.46 7.23 27.16
CA SER A 318 25.76 7.88 26.97
C SER A 318 25.99 8.45 25.56
N THR A 319 25.05 8.28 24.62
CA THR A 319 25.14 8.94 23.31
C THR A 319 24.95 10.46 23.44
N PRO A 320 25.65 11.28 22.65
CA PRO A 320 25.46 12.74 22.66
C PRO A 320 24.05 13.12 22.17
N ASP A 321 23.67 14.40 22.28
CA ASP A 321 22.37 14.93 21.83
C ASP A 321 21.14 14.31 22.49
N LYS A 322 20.96 14.57 23.79
CA LYS A 322 19.78 14.12 24.56
C LYS A 322 19.67 12.58 24.65
N GLY A 323 20.80 11.88 24.81
CA GLY A 323 20.87 10.43 25.00
C GLY A 323 19.91 9.87 26.06
N PRO A 324 19.82 10.46 27.27
CA PRO A 324 18.88 10.03 28.30
C PRO A 324 17.41 10.13 27.87
N GLN A 325 17.02 11.23 27.20
CA GLN A 325 15.66 11.43 26.70
C GLN A 325 15.35 10.45 25.56
N PHE A 326 16.31 10.19 24.67
CA PHE A 326 16.16 9.20 23.60
C PHE A 326 15.97 7.79 24.20
N ALA A 327 16.80 7.39 25.17
CA ALA A 327 16.67 6.10 25.84
C ALA A 327 15.34 5.95 26.57
N ALA A 328 14.85 6.99 27.26
CA ALA A 328 13.53 7.00 27.88
C ALA A 328 12.40 6.82 26.85
N ALA A 329 12.48 7.50 25.71
CA ALA A 329 11.50 7.34 24.63
C ALA A 329 11.49 5.91 24.05
N ILE A 330 12.67 5.31 23.85
CA ILE A 330 12.78 3.92 23.38
C ILE A 330 12.24 2.94 24.42
N ARG A 331 12.53 3.12 25.72
CA ARG A 331 11.94 2.29 26.79
C ARG A 331 10.42 2.33 26.75
N HIS A 332 9.84 3.53 26.63
CA HIS A 332 8.40 3.71 26.52
C HIS A 332 7.85 3.02 25.27
N LEU A 333 8.50 3.15 24.11
CA LEU A 333 8.10 2.48 22.87
C LEU A 333 8.08 0.95 23.00
N MET A 334 9.12 0.38 23.62
CA MET A 334 9.24 -1.07 23.82
C MET A 334 8.22 -1.61 24.84
N GLN A 335 7.90 -0.85 25.89
CA GLN A 335 6.87 -1.20 26.88
C GLN A 335 5.44 -1.08 26.32
N ALA A 336 5.15 -0.01 25.58
CA ALA A 336 3.81 0.28 25.05
C ALA A 336 3.41 -0.62 23.87
N ARG A 337 4.39 -1.23 23.18
CA ARG A 337 4.16 -2.12 22.04
C ARG A 337 4.77 -3.50 22.30
N PRO A 338 4.19 -4.28 23.23
CA PRO A 338 4.69 -5.61 23.63
C PRO A 338 4.75 -6.68 22.52
N ARG A 339 4.28 -6.34 21.30
CA ARG A 339 4.26 -7.19 20.10
C ARG A 339 4.60 -6.37 18.84
N LEU A 340 5.64 -5.53 18.88
CA LEU A 340 6.09 -4.75 17.72
C LEU A 340 6.25 -5.61 16.44
N CYS A 341 6.61 -6.89 16.61
CA CYS A 341 6.95 -7.80 15.53
C CYS A 341 5.79 -8.71 15.07
N CYS A 342 4.65 -8.71 15.76
CA CYS A 342 3.54 -9.63 15.51
C CYS A 342 2.19 -8.91 15.56
N LEU A 343 1.82 -8.27 14.45
CA LEU A 343 0.50 -7.67 14.24
C LEU A 343 -0.65 -8.72 14.23
N GLY A 344 -0.32 -10.02 14.17
CA GLY A 344 -1.31 -11.10 14.13
C GLY A 344 -2.31 -11.14 15.30
N GLY A 345 -1.95 -10.59 16.47
CA GLY A 345 -2.87 -10.47 17.60
C GLY A 345 -3.63 -9.13 17.68
N GLN A 346 -3.39 -8.20 16.76
CA GLN A 346 -3.96 -6.85 16.80
C GLN A 346 -5.22 -6.68 15.96
N LEU A 347 -5.57 -7.58 15.04
CA LEU A 347 -6.83 -7.45 14.27
C LEU A 347 -8.04 -7.33 15.19
N GLY A 348 -8.19 -8.21 16.19
CA GLY A 348 -9.30 -8.11 17.15
C GLY A 348 -9.28 -6.82 17.99
N GLY A 349 -8.08 -6.30 18.33
CA GLY A 349 -7.93 -5.03 19.05
C GLY A 349 -8.13 -3.79 18.18
N LEU A 350 -7.78 -3.85 16.90
CA LEU A 350 -7.99 -2.82 15.88
C LEU A 350 -9.45 -2.78 15.46
N GLU A 351 -10.10 -3.93 15.31
CA GLU A 351 -11.55 -4.05 15.08
C GLU A 351 -12.34 -3.49 16.27
N ALA A 352 -11.96 -3.82 17.51
CA ALA A 352 -12.58 -3.26 18.70
C ALA A 352 -12.39 -1.73 18.80
N LYS A 353 -11.18 -1.22 18.52
CA LYS A 353 -10.91 0.22 18.50
C LYS A 353 -11.60 0.95 17.35
N ALA A 354 -11.68 0.34 16.16
CA ALA A 354 -12.38 0.89 15.01
C ALA A 354 -13.89 0.97 15.28
N ARG A 355 -14.48 -0.08 15.87
CA ARG A 355 -15.88 -0.08 16.33
C ARG A 355 -16.14 0.98 17.40
N ALA A 356 -15.25 1.14 18.37
CA ALA A 356 -15.35 2.17 19.42
C ALA A 356 -15.27 3.60 18.86
N LEU A 357 -14.40 3.84 17.88
CA LEU A 357 -14.29 5.14 17.19
C LEU A 357 -15.52 5.41 16.31
N GLN A 358 -16.04 4.41 15.61
CA GLN A 358 -17.29 4.51 14.84
C GLN A 358 -18.51 4.77 15.73
N HIS A 359 -18.57 4.16 16.91
CA HIS A 359 -19.61 4.44 17.92
C HIS A 359 -19.53 5.87 18.47
N ARG A 360 -18.32 6.35 18.79
CA ARG A 360 -18.12 7.76 19.23
C ARG A 360 -18.53 8.78 18.17
N CYS A 361 -18.25 8.51 16.89
CA CYS A 361 -18.64 9.42 15.80
C CYS A 361 -20.14 9.34 15.43
N SER A 362 -20.85 8.28 15.80
CA SER A 362 -22.28 8.08 15.47
C SER A 362 -23.25 8.47 16.60
N GLY A 363 -22.74 8.95 17.74
CA GLY A 363 -23.55 9.48 18.84
C GLY A 363 -24.50 8.48 19.52
N ARG A 364 -24.36 7.17 19.26
CA ARG A 364 -25.20 6.15 19.91
C ARG A 364 -24.61 5.73 21.26
N PRO A 365 -25.43 5.66 22.33
CA PRO A 365 -24.94 5.23 23.65
C PRO A 365 -24.39 3.80 23.59
N GLU A 366 -23.29 3.54 24.30
CA GLU A 366 -22.72 2.20 24.44
C GLU A 366 -23.76 1.25 25.04
N PRO A 367 -23.90 0.00 24.54
CA PRO A 367 -24.71 -0.99 25.20
C PRO A 367 -24.05 -1.40 26.52
N PRO A 368 -24.81 -1.69 27.58
CA PRO A 368 -24.26 -1.99 28.90
C PRO A 368 -23.41 -3.26 28.85
N ALA A 369 -22.22 -3.17 29.43
CA ALA A 369 -21.29 -4.28 29.53
C ALA A 369 -21.83 -5.37 30.47
N GLY A 370 -22.12 -6.54 29.92
CA GLY A 370 -22.35 -7.75 30.72
C GLY A 370 -23.48 -8.61 30.20
N GLN A 371 -23.14 -9.59 29.36
CA GLN A 371 -23.74 -10.92 29.40
C GLN A 371 -22.85 -11.88 28.60
N SER A 372 -21.99 -12.58 29.34
CA SER A 372 -21.40 -13.84 28.90
C SER A 372 -22.54 -14.84 28.72
N GLN A 373 -22.82 -15.27 27.49
CA GLN A 373 -23.59 -16.49 27.27
C GLN A 373 -22.69 -17.55 26.66
N LEU A 374 -22.38 -18.51 27.52
CA LEU A 374 -22.06 -19.88 27.15
C LEU A 374 -23.20 -20.45 26.31
N THR A 375 -22.87 -20.96 25.12
CA THR A 375 -23.30 -22.26 24.60
C THR A 375 -22.35 -22.65 23.47
#